data_AF-A0A2G9LQJ7-F1
#
_entry.id   AF-A0A2G9LQJ7-F1
#
_cell.length_a   1.000
_cell.length_b   1.000
_cell.length_c   1.000
_cell.angle_alpha   90.00
_cell.angle_beta   90.00
_cell.angle_gamma   90.00
#
_symmetry.space_group_name_H-M   'P 1'
#
loop_
_entity.id
_entity.type
_entity.pdbx_description
1 polymer ?
#
loop_
_entity_poly.entity_id
_entity_poly.type
_entity_poly.pdbx_seq_one_letter_code
_entity_poly.pdbx_strand_id
1 'polypeptide(L)'
;MMSKELLAKFGFTEQDIIADAPNGMTIPTNYPKPEERFRLVFEDYSASIEEAYFWHLNHFRTGLSFQRVEKITDVFSASEQSAFWAAGQQRLGLQQQNASTYMRGVSELLKALFQLVRELRDLDMRIKYYTDTHNKEKGWESSEITLKGLWVDLVEGGAKSPASVYGMAQQLGFTILPDLFFRVHIDDAKDIHEKVQRLEFNPKVKEVLERKLRQFMEWKIQSYKELNARRSWTLKYLRQHYNTIRLYTSWIKPYLKNAKRLSMSGDGGSSPDLIAAFETSLTEIEILAILPRGKVNIVVNMNFLHKTKPSMDYQKDGYQHRGPLHVGEITMEFRGYLWTDKEIENFKMMREEEDMQLIGDYDKSIADAMDSLGDDLKDYLKEAGEKFPEPNKPIEKKKKTDWTKVVPIAEPFIAVAGGLKELFGNFIPKIEMTKKDDSKEKWKLNKDRSGAKGLLLVLLWLTYKNYKKAHRMITW
;
A
#
# COMPACT_ATOMS: atom_id res chain seq x y z
N MET A 1 -1.23 26.92 -0.96
CA MET A 1 -2.09 26.90 0.25
C MET A 1 -1.88 25.68 1.15
N MET A 2 -1.22 24.59 0.72
CA MET A 2 -1.10 23.36 1.53
C MET A 2 0.05 23.34 2.55
N SER A 3 1.04 24.23 2.46
CA SER A 3 2.22 24.14 3.33
C SER A 3 1.95 24.49 4.79
N LYS A 4 1.09 25.49 5.08
CA LYS A 4 0.76 25.88 6.46
C LYS A 4 0.11 24.76 7.26
N GLU A 5 -0.86 24.08 6.65
CA GLU A 5 -1.61 22.98 7.29
C GLU A 5 -0.72 21.75 7.47
N LEU A 6 0.13 21.43 6.50
CA LEU A 6 1.10 20.33 6.61
C LEU A 6 2.20 20.62 7.64
N LEU A 7 2.77 21.82 7.65
CA LEU A 7 3.75 22.24 8.66
C LEU A 7 3.15 22.15 10.07
N ALA A 8 1.92 22.63 10.26
CA ALA A 8 1.21 22.54 11.53
C ALA A 8 0.89 21.08 11.94
N LYS A 9 0.47 20.24 10.98
CA LYS A 9 0.20 18.80 11.21
C LYS A 9 1.43 18.06 11.74
N PHE A 10 2.62 18.41 11.25
CA PHE A 10 3.88 17.80 11.68
C PHE A 10 4.61 18.54 12.82
N GLY A 11 3.98 19.59 13.37
CA GLY A 11 4.47 20.30 14.57
C GLY A 11 5.51 21.38 14.31
N PHE A 12 5.65 21.86 13.07
CA PHE A 12 6.58 22.92 12.71
C PHE A 12 5.89 24.29 12.68
N THR A 13 6.59 25.30 13.19
CA THR A 13 6.23 26.70 12.95
C THR A 13 6.74 27.11 11.58
N GLU A 14 5.84 27.64 10.75
CA GLU A 14 6.15 28.16 9.42
C GLU A 14 7.19 29.28 9.50
N GLN A 15 8.06 29.32 8.49
CA GLN A 15 8.97 30.43 8.30
C GLN A 15 8.22 31.64 7.72
N ASP A 16 8.03 32.68 8.52
CA ASP A 16 7.76 34.02 7.99
C ASP A 16 9.07 34.58 7.42
N ILE A 17 9.20 34.73 6.10
CA ILE A 17 10.36 35.45 5.54
C ILE A 17 10.18 36.96 5.80
N ILE A 18 11.22 37.58 6.36
CA ILE A 18 11.63 38.96 6.05
C ILE A 18 12.85 38.84 5.13
N ALA A 19 12.68 39.02 3.82
CA ALA A 19 13.72 39.26 2.79
C ALA A 19 13.13 39.09 1.38
N ASP A 20 13.33 40.13 0.57
CA ASP A 20 13.29 40.16 -0.90
C ASP A 20 11.93 40.27 -1.63
N ALA A 21 10.94 40.93 -1.04
CA ALA A 21 10.14 41.81 -1.89
C ALA A 21 10.82 43.19 -1.89
N PRO A 22 10.91 43.90 -3.03
CA PRO A 22 11.49 45.24 -3.10
C PRO A 22 10.93 46.24 -2.07
N ASN A 23 9.81 45.91 -1.40
CA ASN A 23 9.09 46.73 -0.43
C ASN A 23 8.88 46.06 0.95
N GLY A 24 9.68 45.07 1.36
CA GLY A 24 9.56 44.47 2.70
C GLY A 24 8.33 43.59 2.93
N MET A 25 7.71 43.08 1.86
CA MET A 25 6.63 42.09 1.97
C MET A 25 7.18 40.73 2.43
N THR A 26 6.42 40.07 3.30
CA THR A 26 6.70 38.72 3.80
C THR A 26 6.11 37.67 2.86
N ILE A 27 6.95 36.84 2.26
CA ILE A 27 6.50 35.71 1.42
C ILE A 27 6.57 34.44 2.28
N PRO A 28 5.44 33.73 2.51
CA PRO A 28 5.46 32.46 3.24
C PRO A 28 6.24 31.41 2.45
N THR A 29 7.12 30.66 3.11
CA THR A 29 7.80 29.51 2.49
C THR A 29 7.19 28.19 2.93
N ASN A 30 7.39 27.17 2.11
CA ASN A 30 7.03 25.78 2.44
C ASN A 30 8.10 25.12 3.35
N TYR A 31 8.82 25.88 4.17
CA TYR A 31 9.89 25.37 5.02
C TYR A 31 9.68 25.77 6.51
N PRO A 32 10.11 24.94 7.47
CA PRO A 32 10.13 25.30 8.88
C PRO A 32 11.02 26.53 9.13
N LYS A 33 10.73 27.28 10.21
CA LYS A 33 11.57 28.40 10.63
C LYS A 33 13.01 27.95 10.95
N PRO A 34 14.04 28.41 10.22
CA PRO A 34 15.42 28.06 10.50
C PRO A 34 16.00 28.91 11.64
N GLU A 35 17.03 28.39 12.31
CA GLU A 35 17.83 29.19 13.25
C GLU A 35 18.65 30.25 12.52
N GLU A 36 19.17 29.88 11.33
CA GLU A 36 19.96 30.74 10.45
C GLU A 36 19.83 30.32 8.99
N ARG A 37 20.02 31.28 8.07
CA ARG A 37 19.95 31.06 6.63
C ARG A 37 21.04 31.81 5.89
N PHE A 38 21.71 31.13 4.96
CA PHE A 38 22.56 31.76 3.95
C PHE A 38 22.02 31.49 2.56
N ARG A 39 22.05 32.51 1.70
CA ARG A 39 21.67 32.41 0.28
C ARG A 39 22.84 32.87 -0.58
N LEU A 40 23.11 32.11 -1.65
CA LEU A 40 24.07 32.47 -2.68
C LEU A 40 23.36 32.36 -4.02
N VAL A 41 23.42 33.41 -4.83
CA VAL A 41 22.93 33.41 -6.21
C VAL A 41 24.10 33.84 -7.08
N PHE A 42 24.43 33.03 -8.07
CA PHE A 42 25.42 33.39 -9.09
C PHE A 42 25.02 32.78 -10.43
N GLU A 43 25.41 33.45 -11.50
CA GLU A 43 25.15 33.04 -12.87
C GLU A 43 26.50 32.89 -13.57
N ASP A 44 26.68 31.77 -14.25
CA ASP A 44 27.90 31.49 -15.01
C ASP A 44 27.54 30.69 -16.27
N TYR A 45 28.28 30.94 -17.35
CA TYR A 45 28.07 30.32 -18.65
C TYR A 45 28.49 28.84 -18.68
N SER A 46 29.40 28.43 -17.79
CA SER A 46 29.88 27.05 -17.72
C SER A 46 29.63 26.36 -16.37
N ALA A 47 28.89 26.97 -15.45
CA ALA A 47 28.63 26.33 -14.16
C ALA A 47 27.69 25.13 -14.30
N SER A 48 28.16 23.98 -13.85
CA SER A 48 27.34 22.79 -13.67
C SER A 48 26.81 22.75 -12.24
N ILE A 49 25.51 22.48 -12.06
CA ILE A 49 24.94 22.20 -10.73
C ILE A 49 25.66 21.04 -10.02
N GLU A 50 26.23 20.11 -10.79
CA GLU A 50 26.96 18.97 -10.25
C GLU A 50 28.19 19.40 -9.44
N GLU A 51 28.92 20.42 -9.89
CA GLU A 51 30.06 20.95 -9.15
C GLU A 51 29.61 21.48 -7.79
N ALA A 52 28.61 22.36 -7.80
CA ALA A 52 28.05 22.93 -6.58
C ALA A 52 27.54 21.83 -5.64
N TYR A 53 26.80 20.86 -6.16
CA TYR A 53 26.26 19.73 -5.39
C TYR A 53 27.36 18.85 -4.78
N PHE A 54 28.30 18.37 -5.59
CA PHE A 54 29.35 17.44 -5.13
C PHE A 54 30.37 18.14 -4.23
N TRP A 55 30.66 19.43 -4.45
CA TRP A 55 31.51 20.21 -3.55
C TRP A 55 30.90 20.25 -2.15
N HIS A 56 29.61 20.59 -2.03
CA HIS A 56 28.94 20.62 -0.73
C HIS A 56 28.81 19.22 -0.13
N LEU A 57 28.44 18.22 -0.92
CA LEU A 57 28.34 16.84 -0.45
C LEU A 57 29.67 16.36 0.17
N ASN A 58 30.79 16.62 -0.49
CA ASN A 58 32.12 16.27 0.00
C ASN A 58 32.55 17.14 1.19
N HIS A 59 32.21 18.44 1.17
CA HIS A 59 32.50 19.34 2.28
C HIS A 59 31.80 18.90 3.57
N PHE A 60 30.53 18.52 3.50
CA PHE A 60 29.77 18.04 4.66
C PHE A 60 30.22 16.64 5.10
N ARG A 61 30.42 15.70 4.18
CA ARG A 61 30.84 14.32 4.52
C ARG A 61 32.26 14.24 5.05
N THR A 62 33.21 14.85 4.35
CA THR A 62 34.64 14.68 4.59
C THR A 62 35.23 15.86 5.34
N GLY A 63 34.85 17.09 5.00
CA GLY A 63 35.42 18.30 5.60
C GLY A 63 34.87 18.62 7.00
N LEU A 64 33.55 18.49 7.18
CA LEU A 64 32.85 18.80 8.43
C LEU A 64 32.37 17.55 9.18
N SER A 65 32.65 16.35 8.64
CA SER A 65 32.40 15.05 9.26
C SER A 65 30.94 14.81 9.70
N PHE A 66 29.96 15.29 8.92
CA PHE A 66 28.57 14.95 9.13
C PHE A 66 28.37 13.44 8.88
N GLN A 67 27.93 12.71 9.91
CA GLN A 67 27.83 11.25 9.83
C GLN A 67 26.72 10.78 8.87
N ARG A 68 25.66 11.57 8.69
CA ARG A 68 24.51 11.18 7.87
C ARG A 68 24.15 12.31 6.90
N VAL A 69 24.11 12.01 5.61
CA VAL A 69 23.69 12.95 4.56
C VAL A 69 22.69 12.25 3.66
N GLU A 70 21.48 12.78 3.59
CA GLU A 70 20.32 12.17 2.94
C GLU A 70 19.76 13.09 1.87
N LYS A 71 19.42 12.53 0.71
CA LYS A 71 18.73 13.26 -0.36
C LYS A 71 17.23 13.29 -0.05
N ILE A 72 16.63 14.47 -0.08
CA ILE A 72 15.20 14.66 0.18
C ILE A 72 14.46 14.79 -1.16
N THR A 73 14.82 15.81 -1.92
CA THR A 73 14.14 16.20 -3.16
C THR A 73 15.13 16.19 -4.32
N ASP A 74 14.67 15.71 -5.48
CA ASP A 74 15.43 15.67 -6.73
C ASP A 74 14.41 15.78 -7.86
N VAL A 75 14.11 17.03 -8.21
CA VAL A 75 13.05 17.39 -9.15
C VAL A 75 13.69 18.05 -10.35
N PHE A 76 13.35 17.53 -11.52
CA PHE A 76 13.71 18.12 -12.79
C PHE A 76 12.44 18.56 -13.52
N SER A 77 12.35 19.85 -13.80
CA SER A 77 11.29 20.45 -14.60
C SER A 77 11.90 21.02 -15.88
N ALA A 78 11.20 20.89 -16.98
CA ALA A 78 11.61 21.49 -18.24
C ALA A 78 10.39 22.05 -18.97
N SER A 79 10.60 23.06 -19.80
CA SER A 79 9.53 23.63 -20.61
C SER A 79 8.96 22.61 -21.61
N GLU A 80 7.67 22.75 -21.94
CA GLU A 80 6.94 21.80 -22.79
C GLU A 80 7.58 21.58 -24.17
N GLN A 81 8.19 22.62 -24.76
CA GLN A 81 8.85 22.53 -26.06
C GLN A 81 10.31 22.10 -25.99
N SER A 82 10.89 21.90 -24.79
CA SER A 82 12.27 21.43 -24.67
C SER A 82 12.43 19.96 -25.06
N ALA A 83 13.60 19.61 -25.60
CA ALA A 83 13.95 18.21 -25.84
C ALA A 83 13.96 17.36 -24.54
N PHE A 84 14.29 17.99 -23.41
CA PHE A 84 14.26 17.36 -22.09
C PHE A 84 12.85 16.94 -21.66
N TRP A 85 11.84 17.78 -21.94
CA TRP A 85 10.45 17.45 -21.63
C TRP A 85 9.94 16.28 -22.46
N ALA A 86 10.23 16.24 -23.76
CA ALA A 86 9.82 15.12 -24.62
C ALA A 86 10.37 13.77 -24.13
N ALA A 87 11.66 13.72 -23.78
CA ALA A 87 12.28 12.52 -23.20
C ALA A 87 11.70 12.17 -21.82
N GLY A 88 11.42 13.18 -20.98
CA GLY A 88 10.77 13.01 -19.69
C GLY A 88 9.35 12.43 -19.81
N GLN A 89 8.55 12.95 -20.74
CA GLN A 89 7.19 12.49 -21.00
C GLN A 89 7.15 11.07 -21.57
N GLN A 90 8.08 10.71 -22.46
CA GLN A 90 8.18 9.34 -22.94
C GLN A 90 8.44 8.35 -21.79
N ARG A 91 9.35 8.70 -20.89
CA ARG A 91 9.64 7.89 -19.69
C ARG A 91 8.45 7.84 -18.74
N LEU A 92 7.81 8.98 -18.49
CA LEU A 92 6.60 9.09 -17.66
C LEU A 92 5.48 8.21 -18.22
N GLY A 93 5.20 8.30 -19.51
CA GLY A 93 4.20 7.50 -20.20
C GLY A 93 4.45 6.00 -20.06
N LEU A 94 5.71 5.55 -20.18
CA LEU A 94 6.08 4.16 -19.95
C LEU A 94 5.83 3.72 -18.50
N GLN A 95 6.18 4.56 -17.52
CA GLN A 95 5.93 4.25 -16.10
C GLN A 95 4.42 4.19 -15.80
N GLN A 96 3.63 5.12 -16.33
CA GLN A 96 2.18 5.16 -16.19
C GLN A 96 1.50 3.96 -16.87
N GLN A 97 1.95 3.59 -18.07
CA GLN A 97 1.43 2.42 -18.79
C GLN A 97 1.70 1.12 -18.02
N ASN A 98 2.91 0.96 -17.50
CA ASN A 98 3.27 -0.21 -16.67
C ASN A 98 2.45 -0.24 -15.39
N ALA A 99 2.34 0.89 -14.68
CA ALA A 99 1.49 1.00 -13.49
C ALA A 99 0.03 0.60 -13.82
N SER A 100 -0.57 1.19 -14.86
CA SER A 100 -1.94 0.88 -15.31
C SER A 100 -2.13 -0.60 -15.66
N THR A 101 -1.13 -1.21 -16.29
CA THR A 101 -1.14 -2.65 -16.63
C THR A 101 -1.17 -3.52 -15.38
N TYR A 102 -0.31 -3.24 -14.40
CA TYR A 102 -0.32 -3.95 -13.13
C TYR A 102 -1.61 -3.69 -12.33
N MET A 103 -2.13 -2.46 -12.33
CA MET A 103 -3.40 -2.11 -11.67
C MET A 103 -4.58 -2.90 -12.26
N ARG A 104 -4.62 -3.04 -13.58
CA ARG A 104 -5.61 -3.88 -14.26
C ARG A 104 -5.48 -5.34 -13.84
N GLY A 105 -4.25 -5.87 -13.84
CA GLY A 105 -3.99 -7.23 -13.38
C GLY A 105 -4.42 -7.47 -11.94
N VAL A 106 -4.12 -6.53 -11.03
CA VAL A 106 -4.59 -6.59 -9.63
C VAL A 106 -6.12 -6.58 -9.56
N SER A 107 -6.78 -5.74 -10.34
CA SER A 107 -8.24 -5.66 -10.37
C SER A 107 -8.90 -6.96 -10.87
N GLU A 108 -8.32 -7.60 -11.88
CA GLU A 108 -8.78 -8.89 -12.41
C GLU A 108 -8.56 -10.02 -11.38
N LEU A 109 -7.39 -10.07 -10.75
CA LEU A 109 -7.11 -11.04 -9.68
C LEU A 109 -8.01 -10.84 -8.46
N LEU A 110 -8.31 -9.60 -8.08
CA LEU A 110 -9.25 -9.29 -7.00
C LEU A 110 -10.65 -9.84 -7.33
N LYS A 111 -11.15 -9.61 -8.55
CA LYS A 111 -12.43 -10.17 -9.01
C LYS A 111 -12.43 -11.71 -8.97
N ALA A 112 -11.35 -12.34 -9.41
CA ALA A 112 -11.20 -13.79 -9.34
C ALA A 112 -11.19 -14.27 -7.88
N LEU A 113 -10.55 -13.53 -6.98
CA LEU A 113 -10.50 -13.86 -5.55
C LEU A 113 -11.89 -13.80 -4.90
N PHE A 114 -12.75 -12.82 -5.25
CA PHE A 114 -14.17 -12.83 -4.83
C PHE A 114 -14.92 -14.08 -5.29
N GLN A 115 -14.70 -14.50 -6.54
CA GLN A 115 -15.34 -15.70 -7.08
C GLN A 115 -14.87 -16.96 -6.33
N LEU A 116 -13.59 -17.06 -6.00
CA LEU A 116 -13.02 -18.19 -5.25
C LEU A 116 -13.54 -18.26 -3.81
N VAL A 117 -13.64 -17.13 -3.11
CA VAL A 117 -14.21 -17.10 -1.75
C VAL A 117 -15.67 -17.56 -1.77
N ARG A 118 -16.46 -17.08 -2.75
CA ARG A 118 -17.84 -17.54 -2.92
C ARG A 118 -17.91 -19.04 -3.22
N GLU A 119 -17.05 -19.54 -4.11
CA GLU A 119 -16.99 -20.97 -4.41
C GLU A 119 -16.63 -21.81 -3.19
N LEU A 120 -15.65 -21.38 -2.39
CA LEU A 120 -15.27 -22.05 -1.13
C LEU A 120 -16.44 -22.09 -0.16
N ARG A 121 -17.18 -20.99 0.00
CA ARG A 121 -18.38 -20.95 0.85
C ARG A 121 -19.46 -21.92 0.36
N ASP A 122 -19.69 -21.98 -0.95
CA ASP A 122 -20.65 -22.91 -1.55
C ASP A 122 -20.19 -24.38 -1.39
N LEU A 123 -18.88 -24.65 -1.48
CA LEU A 123 -18.29 -25.97 -1.22
C LEU A 123 -18.41 -26.35 0.26
N ASP A 124 -18.17 -25.45 1.19
CA ASP A 124 -18.32 -25.68 2.63
C ASP A 124 -19.75 -26.03 3.01
N MET A 125 -20.72 -25.25 2.50
CA MET A 125 -22.14 -25.56 2.70
C MET A 125 -22.49 -26.95 2.16
N ARG A 126 -21.95 -27.33 0.99
CA ARG A 126 -22.19 -28.65 0.41
C ARG A 126 -21.55 -29.76 1.24
N ILE A 127 -20.28 -29.61 1.61
CA ILE A 127 -19.52 -30.58 2.41
C ILE A 127 -20.19 -30.79 3.77
N LYS A 128 -20.76 -29.73 4.35
CA LYS A 128 -21.50 -29.81 5.61
C LYS A 128 -22.62 -30.85 5.59
N TYR A 129 -23.41 -30.94 4.50
CA TYR A 129 -24.45 -31.97 4.41
C TYR A 129 -23.90 -33.40 4.45
N TYR A 130 -22.70 -33.62 3.92
CA TYR A 130 -22.02 -34.91 3.99
C TYR A 130 -21.42 -35.17 5.37
N THR A 131 -20.81 -34.17 6.01
CA THR A 131 -20.25 -34.33 7.37
C THR A 131 -21.36 -34.57 8.40
N ASP A 132 -22.48 -33.85 8.31
CA ASP A 132 -23.62 -34.00 9.21
C ASP A 132 -24.21 -35.42 9.12
N THR A 133 -24.30 -35.98 7.91
CA THR A 133 -24.75 -37.36 7.70
C THR A 133 -23.74 -38.42 8.11
N HIS A 134 -22.44 -38.13 8.04
CA HIS A 134 -21.40 -39.07 8.47
C HIS A 134 -21.26 -39.12 10.01
N ASN A 135 -21.32 -37.95 10.67
CA ASN A 135 -21.16 -37.81 12.11
C ASN A 135 -22.48 -37.97 12.89
N LYS A 136 -23.63 -38.08 12.20
CA LYS A 136 -24.99 -38.14 12.78
C LYS A 136 -25.27 -36.97 13.72
N GLU A 137 -24.89 -35.76 13.30
CA GLU A 137 -25.14 -34.54 14.07
C GLU A 137 -26.62 -34.15 14.05
N LYS A 138 -27.02 -33.19 14.91
CA LYS A 138 -28.42 -32.76 15.05
C LYS A 138 -28.93 -32.22 13.70
N GLY A 139 -29.89 -32.92 13.07
CA GLY A 139 -30.43 -32.58 11.75
C GLY A 139 -29.91 -33.43 10.58
N TRP A 140 -29.13 -34.49 10.86
CA TRP A 140 -28.57 -35.40 9.85
C TRP A 140 -29.63 -35.99 8.89
N GLU A 141 -30.84 -36.28 9.38
CA GLU A 141 -31.94 -36.80 8.56
C GLU A 141 -32.32 -35.83 7.43
N SER A 142 -32.39 -34.53 7.76
CA SER A 142 -32.66 -33.48 6.77
C SER A 142 -31.53 -33.39 5.75
N SER A 143 -30.28 -33.45 6.19
CA SER A 143 -29.11 -33.42 5.31
C SER A 143 -29.08 -34.64 4.38
N GLU A 144 -29.49 -35.82 4.85
CA GLU A 144 -29.59 -37.01 4.00
C GLU A 144 -30.69 -36.91 2.96
N ILE A 145 -31.86 -36.37 3.34
CA ILE A 145 -32.95 -36.10 2.40
C ILE A 145 -32.49 -35.09 1.33
N THR A 146 -31.77 -34.03 1.73
CA THR A 146 -31.20 -33.05 0.79
C THR A 146 -30.21 -33.69 -0.17
N LEU A 147 -29.31 -34.56 0.31
CA LEU A 147 -28.35 -35.28 -0.55
C LEU A 147 -29.05 -36.23 -1.53
N LYS A 148 -30.07 -36.95 -1.07
CA LYS A 148 -30.89 -37.82 -1.92
C LYS A 148 -31.64 -37.01 -2.98
N GLY A 149 -32.19 -35.85 -2.63
CA GLY A 149 -32.82 -34.94 -3.59
C GLY A 149 -31.83 -34.46 -4.64
N LEU A 150 -30.65 -34.03 -4.20
CA LEU A 150 -29.56 -33.58 -5.07
C LEU A 150 -29.11 -34.68 -6.04
N TRP A 151 -29.06 -35.94 -5.58
CA TRP A 151 -28.78 -37.09 -6.43
C TRP A 151 -29.86 -37.34 -7.48
N VAL A 152 -31.14 -37.33 -7.08
CA VAL A 152 -32.26 -37.52 -8.02
C VAL A 152 -32.25 -36.44 -9.11
N ASP A 153 -31.99 -35.19 -8.73
CA ASP A 153 -31.99 -34.08 -9.67
C ASP A 153 -30.77 -34.08 -10.62
N LEU A 154 -29.55 -34.28 -10.09
CA LEU A 154 -28.31 -34.19 -10.89
C LEU A 154 -27.94 -35.49 -11.60
N VAL A 155 -28.12 -36.64 -10.95
CA VAL A 155 -27.63 -37.94 -11.47
C VAL A 155 -28.71 -38.66 -12.24
N GLU A 156 -29.96 -38.63 -11.76
CA GLU A 156 -31.06 -39.32 -12.45
C GLU A 156 -31.78 -38.45 -13.48
N GLY A 157 -31.53 -37.14 -13.51
CA GLY A 157 -32.19 -36.20 -14.42
C GLY A 157 -33.61 -35.82 -14.00
N GLY A 158 -33.93 -35.98 -12.70
CA GLY A 158 -35.23 -35.67 -12.11
C GLY A 158 -36.39 -36.40 -12.78
N ALA A 159 -37.59 -35.82 -12.71
CA ALA A 159 -38.82 -36.44 -13.24
C ALA A 159 -38.85 -36.64 -14.77
N LYS A 160 -37.89 -36.07 -15.52
CA LYS A 160 -37.84 -36.19 -16.99
C LYS A 160 -37.28 -37.54 -17.45
N SER A 161 -36.52 -38.23 -16.61
CA SER A 161 -35.95 -39.53 -16.94
C SER A 161 -36.90 -40.66 -16.53
N PRO A 162 -37.35 -41.52 -17.46
CA PRO A 162 -38.14 -42.73 -17.18
C PRO A 162 -37.52 -43.63 -16.11
N ALA A 163 -36.19 -43.60 -15.99
CA ALA A 163 -35.42 -44.45 -15.09
C ALA A 163 -35.16 -43.82 -13.72
N SER A 164 -35.56 -42.57 -13.50
CA SER A 164 -35.42 -41.90 -12.19
C SER A 164 -36.43 -42.42 -11.18
N VAL A 165 -36.19 -42.19 -9.89
CA VAL A 165 -37.13 -42.53 -8.80
C VAL A 165 -38.51 -41.91 -9.05
N TYR A 166 -38.58 -40.67 -9.55
CA TYR A 166 -39.84 -40.00 -9.89
C TYR A 166 -40.46 -40.48 -11.22
N GLY A 167 -39.64 -40.76 -12.23
CA GLY A 167 -40.10 -41.27 -13.53
C GLY A 167 -40.65 -42.70 -13.44
N MET A 168 -40.02 -43.55 -12.61
CA MET A 168 -40.50 -44.90 -12.30
C MET A 168 -41.83 -44.87 -11.54
N ALA A 169 -42.05 -43.86 -10.70
CA ALA A 169 -43.34 -43.67 -10.03
C ALA A 169 -44.46 -43.28 -11.01
N GLN A 170 -44.16 -42.41 -11.98
CA GLN A 170 -45.13 -41.91 -12.96
C GLN A 170 -45.43 -42.89 -14.10
N GLN A 171 -44.40 -43.51 -14.69
CA GLN A 171 -44.55 -44.31 -15.92
C GLN A 171 -44.72 -45.81 -15.65
N LEU A 172 -44.09 -46.32 -14.59
CA LEU A 172 -44.08 -47.75 -14.26
C LEU A 172 -45.01 -48.09 -13.07
N GLY A 173 -45.71 -47.09 -12.52
CA GLY A 173 -46.71 -47.28 -11.46
C GLY A 173 -46.13 -47.53 -10.07
N PHE A 174 -44.83 -47.31 -9.85
CA PHE A 174 -44.18 -47.47 -8.54
C PHE A 174 -44.43 -46.26 -7.62
N THR A 175 -45.68 -45.96 -7.28
CA THR A 175 -46.09 -44.73 -6.59
C THR A 175 -45.44 -44.52 -5.21
N ILE A 176 -45.11 -45.60 -4.51
CA ILE A 176 -44.54 -45.57 -3.14
C ILE A 176 -42.99 -45.50 -3.17
N LEU A 177 -42.36 -45.73 -4.33
CA LEU A 177 -40.90 -45.80 -4.45
C LEU A 177 -40.19 -44.49 -4.03
N PRO A 178 -40.66 -43.28 -4.38
CA PRO A 178 -40.04 -42.05 -3.90
C PRO A 178 -40.08 -41.92 -2.38
N ASP A 179 -41.23 -42.18 -1.76
CA ASP A 179 -41.37 -42.09 -0.29
C ASP A 179 -40.44 -43.07 0.43
N LEU A 180 -40.35 -44.32 -0.08
CA LEU A 180 -39.42 -45.32 0.45
C LEU A 180 -37.96 -44.92 0.26
N PHE A 181 -37.60 -44.34 -0.88
CA PHE A 181 -36.24 -43.91 -1.15
C PHE A 181 -35.78 -42.81 -0.17
N PHE A 182 -36.62 -41.82 0.12
CA PHE A 182 -36.28 -40.76 1.07
C PHE A 182 -36.27 -41.24 2.52
N ARG A 183 -37.21 -42.12 2.89
CA ARG A 183 -37.42 -42.57 4.28
C ARG A 183 -36.45 -43.66 4.75
N VAL A 184 -35.93 -44.49 3.84
CA VAL A 184 -35.01 -45.57 4.21
C VAL A 184 -33.60 -45.02 4.38
N HIS A 185 -33.12 -44.94 5.62
CA HIS A 185 -31.77 -44.49 5.96
C HIS A 185 -30.79 -45.67 6.10
N ILE A 186 -29.67 -45.58 5.37
CA ILE A 186 -28.67 -46.63 5.30
C ILE A 186 -27.32 -46.04 5.71
N ASP A 187 -26.68 -46.71 6.67
CA ASP A 187 -25.38 -46.33 7.20
C ASP A 187 -24.25 -46.83 6.29
N ASP A 188 -24.35 -48.08 5.80
CA ASP A 188 -23.31 -48.74 5.02
C ASP A 188 -23.83 -49.46 3.78
N ALA A 189 -23.01 -49.47 2.71
CA ALA A 189 -23.34 -50.10 1.43
C ALA A 189 -23.52 -51.63 1.51
N LYS A 190 -23.07 -52.26 2.60
CA LYS A 190 -23.19 -53.70 2.85
C LYS A 190 -24.54 -54.09 3.48
N ASP A 191 -25.20 -53.16 4.17
CA ASP A 191 -26.43 -53.43 4.92
C ASP A 191 -27.70 -53.17 4.10
N ILE A 192 -27.54 -52.74 2.84
CA ILE A 192 -28.65 -52.39 1.94
C ILE A 192 -29.60 -53.58 1.76
N HIS A 193 -29.03 -54.75 1.46
CA HIS A 193 -29.82 -55.95 1.18
C HIS A 193 -30.66 -56.36 2.39
N GLU A 194 -30.07 -56.36 3.58
CA GLU A 194 -30.75 -56.77 4.81
C GLU A 194 -31.86 -55.79 5.23
N LYS A 195 -31.59 -54.48 5.17
CA LYS A 195 -32.60 -53.45 5.50
C LYS A 195 -33.77 -53.42 4.50
N VAL A 196 -33.52 -53.65 3.20
CA VAL A 196 -34.57 -53.65 2.17
C VAL A 196 -35.40 -54.93 2.22
N GLN A 197 -34.79 -56.09 2.53
CA GLN A 197 -35.52 -57.36 2.64
C GLN A 197 -36.52 -57.37 3.81
N ARG A 198 -36.19 -56.69 4.92
CA ARG A 198 -37.07 -56.54 6.10
C ARG A 198 -38.36 -55.76 5.87
N LEU A 199 -38.48 -55.00 4.76
CA LEU A 199 -39.69 -54.24 4.45
C LEU A 199 -40.79 -55.15 3.89
N GLU A 200 -42.06 -54.93 4.22
CA GLU A 200 -43.18 -55.74 3.70
C GLU A 200 -43.76 -55.18 2.38
N PHE A 201 -42.95 -55.17 1.31
CA PHE A 201 -43.37 -54.68 -0.01
C PHE A 201 -43.18 -55.70 -1.15
N ASN A 202 -43.75 -55.40 -2.31
CA ASN A 202 -43.61 -56.18 -3.54
C ASN A 202 -42.11 -56.44 -3.87
N PRO A 203 -41.71 -57.69 -4.17
CA PRO A 203 -40.33 -58.05 -4.51
C PRO A 203 -39.68 -57.16 -5.58
N LYS A 204 -40.42 -56.71 -6.60
CA LYS A 204 -39.85 -55.81 -7.62
C LYS A 204 -39.61 -54.38 -7.14
N VAL A 205 -40.43 -53.88 -6.21
CA VAL A 205 -40.17 -52.57 -5.57
C VAL A 205 -38.89 -52.65 -4.74
N LYS A 206 -38.70 -53.76 -4.00
CA LYS A 206 -37.48 -54.00 -3.22
C LYS A 206 -36.23 -54.03 -4.10
N GLU A 207 -36.25 -54.77 -5.20
CA GLU A 207 -35.09 -54.89 -6.11
C GLU A 207 -34.72 -53.54 -6.75
N VAL A 208 -35.72 -52.76 -7.16
CA VAL A 208 -35.50 -51.42 -7.71
C VAL A 208 -34.96 -50.47 -6.65
N LEU A 209 -35.54 -50.50 -5.44
CA LEU A 209 -35.11 -49.69 -4.31
C LEU A 209 -33.66 -50.01 -3.89
N GLU A 210 -33.31 -51.29 -3.79
CA GLU A 210 -31.96 -51.77 -3.46
C GLU A 210 -30.92 -51.25 -4.48
N ARG A 211 -31.22 -51.36 -5.77
CA ARG A 211 -30.34 -50.85 -6.83
C ARG A 211 -30.13 -49.34 -6.72
N LYS A 212 -31.20 -48.57 -6.46
CA LYS A 212 -31.15 -47.10 -6.36
C LYS A 212 -30.39 -46.65 -5.11
N LEU A 213 -30.62 -47.31 -3.98
CA LEU A 213 -29.90 -47.03 -2.74
C LEU A 213 -28.40 -47.36 -2.87
N ARG A 214 -28.04 -48.44 -3.57
CA ARG A 214 -26.64 -48.76 -3.86
C ARG A 214 -25.96 -47.71 -4.74
N GLN A 215 -26.64 -47.24 -5.78
CA GLN A 215 -26.13 -46.18 -6.66
C GLN A 215 -25.96 -44.85 -5.90
N PHE A 216 -26.93 -44.49 -5.06
CA PHE A 216 -26.84 -43.31 -4.20
C PHE A 216 -25.65 -43.38 -3.24
N MET A 217 -25.42 -44.53 -2.58
CA MET A 217 -24.32 -44.68 -1.63
C MET A 217 -22.95 -44.57 -2.29
N GLU A 218 -22.76 -45.22 -3.45
CA GLU A 218 -21.50 -45.11 -4.20
C GLU A 218 -21.26 -43.66 -4.64
N TRP A 219 -22.29 -43.01 -5.18
CA TRP A 219 -22.23 -41.60 -5.55
C TRP A 219 -21.88 -40.70 -4.35
N LYS A 220 -22.53 -40.90 -3.19
CA LYS A 220 -22.28 -40.12 -1.98
C LYS A 220 -20.81 -40.18 -1.55
N ILE A 221 -20.20 -41.36 -1.58
CA ILE A 221 -18.79 -41.56 -1.20
C ILE A 221 -17.85 -40.89 -2.20
N GLN A 222 -18.06 -41.09 -3.50
CA GLN A 222 -17.20 -40.51 -4.54
C GLN A 222 -17.32 -38.98 -4.57
N SER A 223 -18.54 -38.45 -4.53
CA SER A 223 -18.79 -37.01 -4.50
C SER A 223 -18.22 -36.35 -3.25
N TYR A 224 -18.27 -36.99 -2.08
CA TYR A 224 -17.62 -36.44 -0.88
C TYR A 224 -16.10 -36.32 -1.02
N LYS A 225 -15.44 -37.34 -1.61
CA LYS A 225 -13.99 -37.29 -1.88
C LYS A 225 -13.65 -36.22 -2.90
N GLU A 226 -14.43 -36.12 -3.97
CA GLU A 226 -14.25 -35.12 -5.02
C GLU A 226 -14.42 -33.69 -4.47
N LEU A 227 -15.46 -33.44 -3.67
CA LEU A 227 -15.72 -32.13 -3.07
C LEU A 227 -14.60 -31.69 -2.13
N ASN A 228 -14.11 -32.60 -1.28
CA ASN A 228 -12.98 -32.31 -0.39
C ASN A 228 -11.68 -32.04 -1.15
N ALA A 229 -11.41 -32.83 -2.20
CA ALA A 229 -10.28 -32.57 -3.08
C ALA A 229 -10.43 -31.20 -3.74
N ARG A 230 -11.58 -30.91 -4.37
CA ARG A 230 -11.85 -29.62 -5.01
C ARG A 230 -11.65 -28.46 -4.03
N ARG A 231 -12.22 -28.55 -2.83
CA ARG A 231 -12.03 -27.54 -1.77
C ARG A 231 -10.55 -27.30 -1.46
N SER A 232 -9.77 -28.36 -1.25
CA SER A 232 -8.32 -28.24 -0.99
C SER A 232 -7.57 -27.54 -2.12
N TRP A 233 -7.94 -27.82 -3.37
CA TRP A 233 -7.35 -27.20 -4.55
C TRP A 233 -7.76 -25.72 -4.67
N THR A 234 -9.05 -25.40 -4.50
CA THR A 234 -9.56 -24.03 -4.52
C THR A 234 -8.90 -23.17 -3.44
N LEU A 235 -8.65 -23.74 -2.25
CA LEU A 235 -7.99 -23.07 -1.14
C LEU A 235 -6.49 -22.78 -1.41
N LYS A 236 -5.77 -23.73 -2.03
CA LYS A 236 -4.40 -23.48 -2.54
C LYS A 236 -4.39 -22.41 -3.62
N TYR A 237 -5.36 -22.44 -4.52
CA TYR A 237 -5.48 -21.49 -5.61
C TYR A 237 -5.79 -20.07 -5.10
N LEU A 238 -6.69 -19.93 -4.11
CA LEU A 238 -6.97 -18.67 -3.41
C LEU A 238 -5.68 -18.05 -2.85
N ARG A 239 -4.85 -18.86 -2.18
CA ARG A 239 -3.55 -18.42 -1.65
C ARG A 239 -2.58 -17.96 -2.74
N GLN A 240 -2.54 -18.66 -3.87
CA GLN A 240 -1.71 -18.26 -5.01
C GLN A 240 -2.14 -16.89 -5.57
N HIS A 241 -3.45 -16.67 -5.72
CA HIS A 241 -4.02 -15.39 -6.17
C HIS A 241 -3.67 -14.26 -5.21
N TYR A 242 -3.85 -14.47 -3.91
CA TYR A 242 -3.49 -13.50 -2.88
C TYR A 242 -2.00 -13.12 -2.93
N ASN A 243 -1.11 -14.11 -3.04
CA ASN A 243 0.33 -13.86 -3.14
C ASN A 243 0.73 -13.13 -4.43
N THR A 244 0.03 -13.40 -5.53
CA THR A 244 0.25 -12.71 -6.81
C THR A 244 -0.18 -11.25 -6.72
N ILE A 245 -1.32 -10.97 -6.07
CA ILE A 245 -1.77 -9.60 -5.80
C ILE A 245 -0.72 -8.86 -4.97
N ARG A 246 -0.23 -9.47 -3.89
CA ARG A 246 0.83 -8.89 -3.04
C ARG A 246 2.08 -8.55 -3.85
N LEU A 247 2.51 -9.45 -4.73
CA LEU A 247 3.66 -9.24 -5.61
C LEU A 247 3.43 -8.04 -6.54
N TYR A 248 2.29 -7.97 -7.22
CA TYR A 248 1.97 -6.88 -8.13
C TYR A 248 1.83 -5.54 -7.41
N THR A 249 1.21 -5.50 -6.23
CA THR A 249 1.16 -4.28 -5.40
C THR A 249 2.57 -3.80 -5.01
N SER A 250 3.47 -4.73 -4.67
CA SER A 250 4.87 -4.37 -4.38
C SER A 250 5.61 -3.81 -5.59
N TRP A 251 5.29 -4.28 -6.80
CA TRP A 251 5.87 -3.79 -8.05
C TRP A 251 5.26 -2.48 -8.50
N ILE A 252 3.98 -2.22 -8.28
CA ILE A 252 3.32 -0.96 -8.65
C ILE A 252 3.94 0.24 -7.93
N LYS A 253 4.29 0.09 -6.65
CA LYS A 253 4.84 1.16 -5.81
C LYS A 253 6.01 1.94 -6.45
N PRO A 254 7.11 1.30 -6.90
CA PRO A 254 8.20 2.02 -7.54
C PRO A 254 7.79 2.71 -8.85
N TYR A 255 6.90 2.12 -9.66
CA TYR A 255 6.41 2.77 -10.88
C TYR A 255 5.59 4.03 -10.58
N LEU A 256 4.71 3.99 -9.58
CA LEU A 256 3.96 5.17 -9.16
C LEU A 256 4.86 6.24 -8.56
N LYS A 257 5.84 5.85 -7.73
CA LYS A 257 6.82 6.78 -7.15
C LYS A 257 7.66 7.45 -8.25
N ASN A 258 8.11 6.68 -9.24
CA ASN A 258 8.87 7.22 -10.37
C ASN A 258 8.01 8.07 -11.31
N ALA A 259 6.79 7.64 -11.61
CA ALA A 259 5.85 8.43 -12.41
C ALA A 259 5.54 9.76 -11.73
N LYS A 260 5.36 9.80 -10.41
CA LYS A 260 5.18 11.06 -9.67
C LYS A 260 6.43 11.93 -9.68
N ARG A 261 7.62 11.35 -9.50
CA ARG A 261 8.89 12.09 -9.61
C ARG A 261 9.13 12.70 -10.98
N LEU A 262 8.73 11.99 -12.03
CA LEU A 262 8.82 12.44 -13.42
C LEU A 262 7.66 13.35 -13.83
N SER A 263 6.53 13.29 -13.13
CA SER A 263 5.46 14.26 -13.30
C SER A 263 5.99 15.59 -12.79
N MET A 264 5.97 16.61 -13.65
CA MET A 264 6.34 17.95 -13.25
C MET A 264 5.50 18.32 -12.02
N SER A 265 6.18 18.57 -10.90
CA SER A 265 5.53 19.07 -9.70
C SER A 265 4.78 20.35 -10.06
N GLY A 266 3.53 20.48 -9.62
CA GLY A 266 2.62 21.55 -10.08
C GLY A 266 3.17 22.96 -9.88
N ASP A 267 4.07 23.14 -8.90
CA ASP A 267 4.74 24.41 -8.62
C ASP A 267 5.90 24.70 -9.59
N GLY A 268 6.60 23.66 -10.08
CA GLY A 268 7.71 23.80 -11.03
C GLY A 268 7.25 24.27 -12.40
N GLY A 269 6.18 23.64 -12.94
CA GLY A 269 5.62 23.99 -14.26
C GLY A 269 4.93 25.35 -14.34
N SER A 270 4.56 25.93 -13.20
CA SER A 270 3.93 27.26 -13.11
C SER A 270 4.93 28.37 -12.80
N SER A 271 6.22 28.04 -12.69
CA SER A 271 7.27 29.02 -12.42
C SER A 271 7.37 30.02 -13.58
N PRO A 272 7.39 31.35 -13.32
CA PRO A 272 7.64 32.35 -14.35
C PRO A 272 8.96 32.17 -15.10
N ASP A 273 9.91 31.43 -14.51
CA ASP A 273 11.21 31.11 -15.10
C ASP A 273 11.13 29.99 -16.15
N LEU A 274 10.04 29.20 -16.17
CA LEU A 274 9.79 28.18 -17.19
C LEU A 274 8.76 28.72 -18.19
N ILE A 275 9.25 29.15 -19.34
CA ILE A 275 8.41 29.58 -20.46
C ILE A 275 8.24 28.40 -21.40
N ALA A 276 7.00 27.98 -21.63
CA ALA A 276 6.66 26.79 -22.43
C ALA A 276 7.32 26.77 -23.83
N ALA A 277 7.50 27.95 -24.44
CA ALA A 277 8.06 28.12 -25.77
C ALA A 277 9.60 28.12 -25.84
N PHE A 278 10.31 28.21 -24.72
CA PHE A 278 11.78 28.32 -24.70
C PHE A 278 12.42 27.03 -24.25
N GLU A 279 13.68 26.78 -24.61
CA GLU A 279 14.42 25.60 -24.15
C GLU A 279 15.03 25.84 -22.75
N THR A 280 14.16 25.91 -21.74
CA THR A 280 14.52 26.17 -20.34
C THR A 280 14.34 24.90 -19.49
N SER A 281 15.23 24.70 -18.52
CA SER A 281 15.12 23.66 -17.51
C SER A 281 15.40 24.20 -16.13
N LEU A 282 14.73 23.61 -15.15
CA LEU A 282 14.83 23.94 -13.74
C LEU A 282 15.10 22.63 -12.98
N THR A 283 16.23 22.59 -12.29
CA THR A 283 16.62 21.44 -11.46
C THR A 283 16.65 21.89 -10.00
N GLU A 284 15.86 21.23 -9.17
CA GLU A 284 15.83 21.45 -7.73
C GLU A 284 16.36 20.20 -7.01
N ILE A 285 17.41 20.38 -6.21
CA ILE A 285 18.00 19.32 -5.40
C ILE A 285 18.01 19.76 -3.94
N GLU A 286 17.45 18.91 -3.07
CA GLU A 286 17.43 19.15 -1.63
C GLU A 286 18.17 18.03 -0.89
N ILE A 287 19.13 18.42 -0.05
CA ILE A 287 19.92 17.50 0.77
C ILE A 287 19.80 17.89 2.23
N LEU A 288 19.67 16.88 3.09
CA LEU A 288 19.69 17.01 4.53
C LEU A 288 20.99 16.41 5.09
N ALA A 289 21.85 17.25 5.66
CA ALA A 289 23.05 16.81 6.38
C ALA A 289 22.80 16.83 7.89
N ILE A 290 23.07 15.73 8.58
CA ILE A 290 22.81 15.53 10.01
C ILE A 290 24.11 15.17 10.74
N LEU A 291 24.40 15.94 11.78
CA LEU A 291 25.48 15.72 12.73
C LEU A 291 24.87 15.39 14.11
N PRO A 292 24.81 14.10 14.51
CA PRO A 292 24.37 13.69 15.84
C PRO A 292 25.13 14.37 16.98
N ARG A 293 24.39 14.95 17.93
CA ARG A 293 24.96 15.55 19.16
C ARG A 293 24.08 15.28 20.37
N GLY A 294 24.05 14.02 20.80
CA GLY A 294 23.25 13.58 21.95
C GLY A 294 21.76 13.53 21.61
N LYS A 295 20.92 14.24 22.37
CA LYS A 295 19.45 14.25 22.14
C LYS A 295 19.00 15.22 21.04
N VAL A 296 19.84 16.17 20.65
CA VAL A 296 19.53 17.19 19.63
C VAL A 296 20.61 17.12 18.56
N ASN A 297 20.19 16.97 17.30
CA ASN A 297 21.10 16.88 16.17
C ASN A 297 21.20 18.24 15.49
N ILE A 298 22.39 18.53 14.96
CA ILE A 298 22.61 19.68 14.09
C ILE A 298 22.24 19.24 12.68
N VAL A 299 21.27 19.92 12.09
CA VAL A 299 20.74 19.58 10.77
C VAL A 299 20.91 20.77 9.84
N VAL A 300 21.52 20.54 8.69
CA VAL A 300 21.65 21.52 7.62
C VAL A 300 20.88 21.03 6.42
N ASN A 301 19.86 21.80 6.04
CA ASN A 301 19.11 21.60 4.81
C ASN A 301 19.71 22.49 3.73
N MET A 302 20.12 21.89 2.62
CA MET A 302 20.70 22.56 1.48
C MET A 302 19.77 22.40 0.29
N ASN A 303 19.28 23.52 -0.23
CA ASN A 303 18.51 23.56 -1.48
C ASN A 303 19.38 24.17 -2.59
N PHE A 304 19.51 23.44 -3.69
CA PHE A 304 20.17 23.87 -4.91
C PHE A 304 19.11 24.00 -5.99
N LEU A 305 18.92 25.21 -6.49
CA LEU A 305 18.04 25.53 -7.60
C LEU A 305 18.90 25.99 -8.77
N HIS A 306 18.94 25.19 -9.83
CA HIS A 306 19.63 25.53 -11.07
C HIS A 306 18.62 25.81 -12.16
N LYS A 307 18.72 27.01 -12.75
CA LYS A 307 17.87 27.46 -13.84
C LYS A 307 18.74 27.62 -15.08
N THR A 308 18.34 26.98 -16.16
CA THR A 308 19.00 27.17 -17.45
C THR A 308 18.23 28.15 -18.31
N LYS A 309 18.93 29.12 -18.86
CA LYS A 309 18.40 30.04 -19.88
C LYS A 309 19.10 29.72 -21.20
N PRO A 310 18.37 29.60 -22.32
CA PRO A 310 18.99 29.40 -23.61
C PRO A 310 19.79 30.65 -24.00
N SER A 311 21.08 30.50 -24.28
CA SER A 311 21.88 31.52 -24.95
C SER A 311 22.25 31.04 -26.36
N MET A 312 22.02 31.90 -27.35
CA MET A 312 22.47 31.62 -28.71
C MET A 312 23.91 32.10 -28.84
N ASP A 313 24.86 31.16 -28.78
CA ASP A 313 26.22 31.41 -29.21
C ASP A 313 26.43 30.77 -30.59
N TYR A 314 26.79 31.59 -31.58
CA TYR A 314 27.12 31.14 -32.92
C TYR A 314 28.61 30.80 -32.95
N GLN A 315 28.99 29.60 -32.51
CA GLN A 315 30.33 29.10 -32.80
C GLN A 315 30.52 29.01 -34.31
N LYS A 316 31.51 29.75 -34.83
CA LYS A 316 31.79 29.91 -36.27
C LYS A 316 32.41 28.68 -36.93
N ASP A 317 32.81 27.66 -36.17
CA ASP A 317 33.46 26.46 -36.71
C ASP A 317 32.81 25.17 -36.19
N GLY A 318 32.22 24.38 -37.10
CA GLY A 318 31.84 22.99 -36.84
C GLY A 318 30.34 22.69 -36.96
N TYR A 319 29.97 22.06 -38.08
CA TYR A 319 28.61 21.78 -38.55
C TYR A 319 27.74 20.80 -37.73
N GLN A 320 28.05 20.49 -36.46
CA GLN A 320 27.44 19.33 -35.78
C GLN A 320 26.63 19.56 -34.50
N HIS A 321 26.67 20.71 -33.84
CA HIS A 321 25.81 20.95 -32.66
C HIS A 321 25.31 22.40 -32.61
N ARG A 322 24.30 22.72 -33.45
CA ARG A 322 23.51 23.96 -33.30
C ARG A 322 22.41 23.74 -32.26
N GLY A 323 22.81 23.64 -31.00
CA GLY A 323 21.90 23.71 -29.85
C GLY A 323 22.23 24.95 -29.02
N PRO A 324 21.26 25.58 -28.33
CA PRO A 324 21.55 26.67 -27.42
C PRO A 324 22.58 26.22 -26.36
N LEU A 325 23.60 27.04 -26.12
CA LEU A 325 24.42 26.87 -24.92
C LEU A 325 23.59 27.37 -23.74
N HIS A 326 23.34 26.49 -22.77
CA HIS A 326 22.57 26.81 -21.58
C HIS A 326 23.42 27.61 -20.60
N VAL A 327 23.03 28.85 -20.30
CA VAL A 327 23.60 29.61 -19.18
C VAL A 327 22.88 29.20 -17.91
N GLY A 328 23.64 28.82 -16.89
CA GLY A 328 23.13 28.34 -15.62
C GLY A 328 23.13 29.41 -14.54
N GLU A 329 21.97 29.76 -14.02
CA GLU A 329 21.86 30.48 -12.75
C GLU A 329 21.70 29.45 -11.63
N ILE A 330 22.63 29.46 -10.67
CA ILE A 330 22.60 28.58 -9.50
C ILE A 330 22.23 29.42 -8.28
N THR A 331 21.09 29.10 -7.67
CA THR A 331 20.68 29.59 -6.36
C THR A 331 20.90 28.47 -5.33
N MET A 332 21.70 28.75 -4.31
CA MET A 332 21.92 27.85 -3.18
C MET A 332 21.39 28.47 -1.89
N GLU A 333 20.66 27.67 -1.12
CA GLU A 333 20.14 28.08 0.17
C GLU A 333 20.51 27.07 1.24
N PHE A 334 21.21 27.55 2.27
CA PHE A 334 21.60 26.77 3.44
C PHE A 334 20.69 27.18 4.58
N ARG A 335 19.94 26.23 5.16
CA ARG A 335 19.08 26.43 6.32
C ARG A 335 19.57 25.56 7.48
N GLY A 336 19.82 26.19 8.63
CA GLY A 336 20.23 25.50 9.85
C GLY A 336 19.07 25.19 10.77
N TYR A 337 19.03 23.96 11.28
CA TYR A 337 18.04 23.49 12.24
C TYR A 337 18.68 22.71 13.39
N LEU A 338 17.96 22.68 14.51
CA LEU A 338 18.29 21.93 15.72
C LEU A 338 17.16 20.96 16.03
N TRP A 339 17.20 19.79 15.39
CA TRP A 339 16.12 18.82 15.41
C TRP A 339 16.49 17.55 16.18
N THR A 340 15.48 16.97 16.82
CA THR A 340 15.52 15.61 17.36
C THR A 340 15.30 14.58 16.25
N ASP A 341 15.63 13.30 16.49
CA ASP A 341 15.41 12.23 15.50
C ASP A 341 13.94 12.15 15.04
N LYS A 342 12.99 12.37 15.95
CA LYS A 342 11.55 12.40 15.64
C LYS A 342 11.16 13.59 14.75
N GLU A 343 11.72 14.78 15.01
CA GLU A 343 11.49 15.96 14.16
C GLU A 343 12.07 15.74 12.76
N ILE A 344 13.22 15.07 12.64
CA ILE A 344 13.81 14.72 11.34
C ILE A 344 12.91 13.75 10.56
N GLU A 345 12.38 12.72 11.22
CA GLU A 345 11.44 11.78 10.58
C GLU A 345 10.14 12.47 10.15
N ASN A 346 9.58 13.33 11.00
CA ASN A 346 8.40 14.12 10.65
C ASN A 346 8.63 15.03 9.44
N PHE A 347 9.80 15.66 9.33
CA PHE A 347 10.13 16.50 8.18
C PHE A 347 10.24 15.68 6.88
N LYS A 348 10.87 14.49 6.95
CA LYS A 348 10.93 13.58 5.79
C LYS A 348 9.55 13.14 5.35
N MET A 349 8.70 12.77 6.31
CA MET A 349 7.33 12.36 6.03
C MET A 349 6.49 13.48 5.44
N MET A 350 6.65 14.72 5.90
CA MET A 350 5.95 15.86 5.33
C MET A 350 6.28 16.01 3.85
N ARG A 351 7.57 15.97 3.50
CA ARG A 351 8.04 16.01 2.10
C ARG A 351 7.52 14.81 1.30
N GLU A 352 7.57 13.62 1.89
CA GLU A 352 7.01 12.43 1.28
C GLU A 352 5.49 12.51 1.07
N GLU A 353 4.72 13.09 2.00
CA GLU A 353 3.26 13.22 1.95
C GLU A 353 2.81 14.30 0.94
N GLU A 354 3.58 15.40 0.80
CA GLU A 354 3.43 16.35 -0.31
C GLU A 354 3.56 15.64 -1.67
N ASP A 355 4.50 14.69 -1.77
CA ASP A 355 4.69 13.88 -2.97
C ASP A 355 3.64 12.76 -3.14
N MET A 356 3.06 12.22 -2.05
CA MET A 356 2.33 10.93 -2.06
C MET A 356 0.81 10.95 -2.25
N GLN A 357 0.17 12.10 -2.50
CA GLN A 357 -1.29 12.17 -2.56
C GLN A 357 -1.95 11.21 -3.56
N LEU A 358 -1.29 10.89 -4.69
CA LEU A 358 -1.81 9.92 -5.68
C LEU A 358 -1.66 8.44 -5.27
N ILE A 359 -0.70 8.12 -4.40
CA ILE A 359 -0.44 6.74 -3.95
C ILE A 359 -1.41 6.37 -2.82
N GLY A 360 -1.72 7.34 -1.94
CA GLY A 360 -2.62 7.14 -0.81
C GLY A 360 -4.05 6.76 -1.21
N ASP A 361 -4.56 7.29 -2.32
CA ASP A 361 -5.92 7.00 -2.79
C ASP A 361 -6.04 5.60 -3.40
N TYR A 362 -4.99 5.14 -4.08
CA TYR A 362 -4.97 3.80 -4.68
C TYR A 362 -4.79 2.70 -3.62
N ASP A 363 -3.85 2.88 -2.69
CA ASP A 363 -3.60 1.94 -1.60
C ASP A 363 -4.87 1.77 -0.73
N LYS A 364 -5.63 2.85 -0.49
CA LYS A 364 -6.93 2.79 0.19
C LYS A 364 -7.97 2.01 -0.59
N SER A 365 -8.11 2.26 -1.90
CA SER A 365 -9.11 1.57 -2.72
C SER A 365 -8.93 0.04 -2.75
N ILE A 366 -7.67 -0.44 -2.78
CA ILE A 366 -7.38 -1.88 -2.69
C ILE A 366 -7.63 -2.38 -1.28
N ALA A 367 -7.16 -1.66 -0.26
CA ALA A 367 -7.36 -2.05 1.13
C ALA A 367 -8.85 -2.19 1.45
N ASP A 368 -9.67 -1.22 1.03
CA ASP A 368 -11.12 -1.22 1.20
C ASP A 368 -11.78 -2.39 0.46
N ALA A 369 -11.33 -2.68 -0.77
CA ALA A 369 -11.82 -3.84 -1.53
C ALA A 369 -11.46 -5.17 -0.83
N MET A 370 -10.26 -5.27 -0.25
CA MET A 370 -9.81 -6.45 0.49
C MET A 370 -10.47 -6.58 1.87
N ASP A 371 -10.80 -5.48 2.53
CA ASP A 371 -11.56 -5.50 3.79
C ASP A 371 -13.04 -5.81 3.54
N SER A 372 -13.59 -5.45 2.38
CA SER A 372 -14.95 -5.84 1.98
C SER A 372 -15.13 -7.36 1.80
N LEU A 373 -14.04 -8.10 1.55
CA LEU A 373 -14.02 -9.56 1.52
C LEU A 373 -14.22 -10.20 2.90
N GLY A 374 -14.16 -9.41 3.98
CA GLY A 374 -14.56 -9.80 5.32
C GLY A 374 -13.66 -10.83 6.00
N ASP A 375 -14.18 -11.41 7.09
CA ASP A 375 -13.49 -12.43 7.90
C ASP A 375 -13.34 -13.76 7.15
N ASP A 376 -14.26 -14.10 6.24
CA ASP A 376 -14.26 -15.33 5.45
C ASP A 376 -12.94 -15.52 4.66
N LEU A 377 -12.47 -14.47 3.97
CA LEU A 377 -11.19 -14.52 3.26
C LEU A 377 -10.02 -14.78 4.22
N LYS A 378 -10.01 -14.11 5.37
CA LYS A 378 -8.95 -14.24 6.37
C LYS A 378 -8.90 -15.65 6.93
N ASP A 379 -10.06 -16.25 7.18
CA ASP A 379 -10.16 -17.60 7.70
C ASP A 379 -9.73 -18.65 6.67
N TYR A 380 -10.11 -18.50 5.39
CA TYR A 380 -9.61 -19.37 4.32
C TYR A 380 -8.11 -19.22 4.06
N LEU A 381 -7.56 -18.00 4.14
CA LEU A 381 -6.12 -17.77 3.99
C LEU A 381 -5.33 -18.36 5.17
N LYS A 382 -5.82 -18.23 6.41
CA LYS A 382 -5.24 -18.90 7.59
C LYS A 382 -5.24 -20.41 7.41
N GLU A 383 -6.35 -20.98 6.95
CA GLU A 383 -6.47 -22.41 6.68
C GLU A 383 -5.51 -22.86 5.56
N ALA A 384 -5.23 -22.01 4.58
CA ALA A 384 -4.22 -22.24 3.54
C ALA A 384 -2.76 -22.16 4.01
N GLY A 385 -2.52 -21.87 5.29
CA GLY A 385 -1.19 -21.78 5.89
C GLY A 385 -0.53 -20.41 5.74
N GLU A 386 -1.31 -19.35 5.48
CA GLU A 386 -0.85 -17.97 5.69
C GLU A 386 -0.82 -17.68 7.20
N LYS A 387 0.34 -17.28 7.71
CA LYS A 387 0.48 -16.84 9.10
C LYS A 387 0.12 -15.37 9.17
N PHE A 388 -1.04 -15.05 9.72
CA PHE A 388 -1.33 -13.70 10.20
C PHE A 388 -0.79 -13.59 11.63
N PRO A 389 -0.21 -12.44 12.03
CA PRO A 389 0.10 -12.22 13.44
C PRO A 389 -1.19 -12.38 14.25
N GLU A 390 -1.22 -13.35 15.17
CA GLU A 390 -2.32 -13.47 16.11
C GLU A 390 -2.43 -12.17 16.90
N PRO A 391 -3.63 -11.59 17.08
CA PRO A 391 -3.80 -10.50 18.01
C PRO A 391 -3.36 -11.02 19.38
N ASN A 392 -2.29 -10.42 19.94
CA ASN A 392 -1.79 -10.73 21.27
C ASN A 392 -2.98 -10.93 22.22
N LYS A 393 -3.17 -12.17 22.70
CA LYS A 393 -4.15 -12.45 23.76
C LYS A 393 -3.89 -11.45 24.90
N PRO A 394 -4.88 -10.66 25.32
CA PRO A 394 -4.67 -9.73 26.42
C PRO A 394 -4.28 -10.56 27.65
N ILE A 395 -3.15 -10.17 28.24
CA ILE A 395 -2.68 -10.69 29.53
C ILE A 395 -3.83 -10.56 30.52
N GLU A 396 -4.28 -11.69 31.07
CA GLU A 396 -5.24 -11.74 32.17
C GLU A 396 -4.75 -10.85 33.32
N LYS A 397 -5.31 -9.64 33.43
CA LYS A 397 -5.23 -8.87 34.66
C LYS A 397 -6.46 -9.17 35.50
N LYS A 398 -6.18 -9.74 36.67
CA LYS A 398 -7.11 -10.07 37.75
C LYS A 398 -8.13 -8.95 38.02
N LYS A 399 -9.37 -9.38 38.26
CA LYS A 399 -10.56 -8.65 38.71
C LYS A 399 -10.29 -7.54 39.74
N LYS A 400 -11.00 -6.40 39.58
CA LYS A 400 -11.89 -5.77 40.58
C LYS A 400 -12.72 -4.62 39.93
N THR A 401 -14.05 -4.82 39.88
CA THR A 401 -15.19 -3.90 40.18
C THR A 401 -14.94 -2.38 40.08
N ASP A 402 -15.77 -1.51 39.48
CA ASP A 402 -17.24 -1.39 39.40
C ASP A 402 -17.71 -0.54 38.20
N TRP A 403 -19.01 -0.66 37.88
CA TRP A 403 -19.72 -0.03 36.76
C TRP A 403 -20.23 1.40 37.05
N THR A 404 -20.04 2.34 36.11
CA THR A 404 -21.05 3.37 35.76
C THR A 404 -20.76 3.99 34.38
N LYS A 405 -21.66 3.75 33.42
CA LYS A 405 -22.15 4.57 32.25
C LYS A 405 -21.13 5.54 31.61
N VAL A 406 -20.84 5.52 30.30
CA VAL A 406 -21.74 5.60 29.12
C VAL A 406 -21.01 4.97 27.92
N VAL A 407 -21.71 4.20 27.09
CA VAL A 407 -21.20 3.59 25.85
C VAL A 407 -21.26 4.63 24.71
N PRO A 408 -20.13 5.00 24.06
CA PRO A 408 -20.16 5.45 22.68
C PRO A 408 -20.05 4.21 21.78
N ILE A 409 -21.12 3.96 21.03
CA ILE A 409 -21.21 2.97 19.96
C ILE A 409 -20.26 3.43 18.85
N ALA A 410 -19.01 2.95 18.86
CA ALA A 410 -18.07 3.22 17.76
C ALA A 410 -16.90 2.24 17.61
N GLU A 411 -16.84 1.08 18.30
CA GLU A 411 -15.74 0.13 18.09
C GLU A 411 -16.18 -1.34 18.18
N PRO A 412 -16.29 -2.02 17.02
CA PRO A 412 -15.76 -3.37 16.89
C PRO A 412 -14.92 -3.58 15.61
N PHE A 413 -14.36 -2.52 15.00
CA PHE A 413 -13.60 -2.63 13.73
C PHE A 413 -12.10 -2.28 13.80
N ILE A 414 -11.54 -1.99 14.98
CA ILE A 414 -10.13 -1.54 15.09
C ILE A 414 -9.14 -2.69 15.39
N ALA A 415 -9.61 -3.88 15.78
CA ALA A 415 -8.73 -4.99 16.15
C ALA A 415 -8.30 -5.90 14.97
N VAL A 416 -8.85 -5.69 13.76
CA VAL A 416 -8.69 -6.58 12.59
C VAL A 416 -7.71 -6.02 11.54
N ALA A 417 -7.16 -4.83 11.76
CA ALA A 417 -6.26 -4.11 10.85
C ALA A 417 -4.76 -4.51 10.96
N GLY A 418 -4.39 -5.47 11.82
CA GLY A 418 -2.98 -5.78 12.12
C GLY A 418 -2.18 -6.33 10.93
N GLY A 419 -2.75 -7.26 10.15
CA GLY A 419 -2.05 -7.90 9.03
C GLY A 419 -2.02 -7.07 7.74
N LEU A 420 -3.01 -6.21 7.52
CA LEU A 420 -3.08 -5.31 6.35
C LEU A 420 -2.17 -4.08 6.52
N LYS A 421 -1.91 -3.67 7.76
CA LYS A 421 -0.99 -2.58 8.09
C LYS A 421 0.47 -2.92 7.79
N GLU A 422 0.86 -4.19 7.66
CA GLU A 422 2.22 -4.54 7.21
C GLU A 422 2.39 -4.48 5.69
N LEU A 423 1.30 -4.65 4.92
CA LEU A 423 1.32 -4.54 3.45
C LEU A 423 1.20 -3.09 2.96
N PHE A 424 0.42 -2.28 3.67
CA PHE A 424 0.11 -0.89 3.29
C PHE A 424 0.67 0.16 4.27
N GLY A 425 1.05 -0.23 5.49
CA GLY A 425 1.42 0.70 6.56
C GLY A 425 2.89 1.09 6.66
N ASN A 426 3.73 0.74 5.68
CA ASN A 426 5.07 1.34 5.56
C ASN A 426 5.05 2.86 5.26
N PHE A 427 3.86 3.49 5.22
CA PHE A 427 3.70 4.94 5.04
C PHE A 427 2.87 5.66 6.11
N ILE A 428 2.43 5.01 7.20
CA ILE A 428 1.72 5.70 8.30
C ILE A 428 2.32 5.29 9.66
N PRO A 429 3.34 6.00 10.18
CA PRO A 429 3.74 5.83 11.55
C PRO A 429 2.65 6.34 12.49
N LYS A 430 2.54 5.66 13.63
CA LYS A 430 1.74 6.10 14.77
C LYS A 430 2.25 7.46 15.23
N ILE A 431 1.50 8.52 14.95
CA ILE A 431 1.63 9.80 15.66
C ILE A 431 1.16 9.56 17.10
N GLU A 432 2.05 9.07 17.97
CA GLU A 432 1.84 9.10 19.41
C GLU A 432 2.10 10.54 19.89
N MET A 433 1.02 11.34 19.92
CA MET A 433 1.00 12.55 20.74
C MET A 433 0.89 12.16 22.22
N THR A 434 1.97 11.64 22.80
CA THR A 434 2.09 11.59 24.26
C THR A 434 2.45 12.98 24.76
N LYS A 435 1.42 13.80 25.05
CA LYS A 435 1.57 14.94 25.97
C LYS A 435 1.81 14.40 27.38
N LYS A 436 3.09 14.20 27.74
CA LYS A 436 3.53 14.21 29.13
C LYS A 436 4.48 15.38 29.31
N ASP A 437 4.00 16.38 30.04
CA ASP A 437 4.62 17.68 30.22
C ASP A 437 5.64 17.62 31.36
N ASP A 438 6.88 17.21 31.06
CA ASP A 438 7.99 17.25 32.01
C ASP A 438 8.86 18.50 31.75
N SER A 439 8.62 19.55 32.52
CA SER A 439 9.30 20.86 32.42
C SER A 439 10.84 20.77 32.51
N LYS A 440 11.36 19.74 33.20
CA LYS A 440 12.81 19.45 33.30
C LYS A 440 13.40 18.90 32.00
N GLU A 441 12.65 18.12 31.22
CA GLU A 441 13.14 17.63 29.92
C GLU A 441 13.16 18.74 28.88
N LYS A 442 12.12 19.60 28.84
CA LYS A 442 12.10 20.80 27.99
C LYS A 442 13.26 21.76 28.30
N TRP A 443 13.59 21.97 29.58
CA TRP A 443 14.71 22.82 29.97
C TRP A 443 16.06 22.25 29.54
N LYS A 444 16.29 20.94 29.71
CA LYS A 444 17.52 20.27 29.23
C LYS A 444 17.63 20.34 27.71
N LEU A 445 16.52 20.10 27.00
CA LEU A 445 16.48 20.16 25.54
C LEU A 445 16.75 21.58 25.00
N ASN A 446 16.23 22.61 25.67
CA ASN A 446 16.51 24.00 25.34
C ASN A 446 17.97 24.39 25.64
N LYS A 447 18.56 23.89 26.73
CA LYS A 447 19.97 24.10 27.04
C LYS A 447 20.87 23.43 25.99
N ASP A 448 20.55 22.20 25.59
CA ASP A 448 21.27 21.48 24.54
C ASP A 448 21.13 22.18 23.17
N ARG A 449 19.94 22.70 22.84
CA ARG A 449 19.72 23.55 21.65
C ARG A 449 20.58 24.83 21.69
N SER A 450 20.62 25.54 22.82
CA SER A 450 21.42 26.76 22.95
C SER A 450 22.93 26.51 22.78
N GLY A 451 23.45 25.38 23.29
CA GLY A 451 24.86 24.99 23.14
C GLY A 451 25.20 24.49 21.73
N ALA A 452 24.23 23.94 21.00
CA ALA A 452 24.40 23.50 19.61
C ALA A 452 24.27 24.66 18.61
N LYS A 453 23.51 25.70 18.93
CA LYS A 453 23.27 26.87 18.05
C LYS A 453 24.55 27.58 17.63
N GLY A 454 25.46 27.85 18.57
CA GLY A 454 26.74 28.51 18.25
C GLY A 454 27.59 27.70 17.27
N LEU A 455 27.59 26.37 17.39
CA LEU A 455 28.33 25.48 16.51
C LEU A 455 27.67 25.39 15.12
N LEU A 456 26.33 25.32 15.06
CA LEU A 456 25.56 25.35 13.81
C LEU A 456 25.87 26.63 13.00
N LEU A 457 25.84 27.78 13.67
CA LEU A 457 26.19 29.09 13.10
C LEU A 457 27.58 29.09 12.46
N VAL A 458 28.58 28.61 13.20
CA VAL A 458 29.97 28.53 12.74
C VAL A 458 30.09 27.58 11.54
N LEU A 459 29.46 26.41 11.59
CA LEU A 459 29.50 25.45 10.49
C LEU A 459 28.87 26.01 9.21
N LEU A 460 27.69 26.62 9.31
CA LEU A 460 27.00 27.23 8.17
C LEU A 460 27.84 28.37 7.55
N TRP A 461 28.37 29.25 8.38
CA TRP A 461 29.22 30.34 7.91
C TRP A 461 30.52 29.83 7.29
N LEU A 462 31.14 28.80 7.88
CA LEU A 462 32.33 28.16 7.30
C LEU A 462 32.04 27.54 5.94
N THR A 463 30.92 26.83 5.79
CA THR A 463 30.49 26.29 4.50
C THR A 463 30.34 27.41 3.46
N TYR A 464 29.58 28.46 3.80
CA TYR A 464 29.35 29.60 2.91
C TYR A 464 30.65 30.30 2.50
N LYS A 465 31.53 30.57 3.48
CA LYS A 465 32.82 31.24 3.25
C LYS A 465 33.80 30.37 2.46
N ASN A 466 33.89 29.08 2.78
CA ASN A 466 34.79 28.15 2.09
C ASN A 466 34.37 27.96 0.64
N TYR A 467 33.07 27.90 0.37
CA TYR A 467 32.55 27.81 -1.00
C TYR A 467 32.94 29.06 -1.81
N LYS A 468 32.64 30.25 -1.27
CA LYS A 468 33.02 31.51 -1.91
C LYS A 468 34.52 31.60 -2.19
N LYS A 469 35.35 31.22 -1.21
CA LYS A 469 36.81 31.26 -1.34
C LYS A 469 37.32 30.27 -2.39
N ALA A 470 36.78 29.06 -2.43
CA ALA A 470 37.16 28.04 -3.42
C ALA A 470 36.85 28.49 -4.85
N HIS A 471 35.74 29.21 -5.06
CA HIS A 471 35.29 29.69 -6.36
C HIS A 471 35.69 31.15 -6.65
N ARG A 472 36.65 31.70 -5.90
CA ARG A 472 37.17 33.07 -6.07
C ARG A 472 36.11 34.17 -6.04
N MET A 473 34.99 33.92 -5.36
CA MET A 473 33.93 34.89 -5.14
C MET A 473 34.35 35.88 -4.06
N ILE A 474 33.70 37.05 -4.04
CA ILE A 474 34.04 38.07 -3.06
C ILE A 474 33.62 37.63 -1.65
N THR A 475 34.60 37.65 -0.74
CA THR A 475 34.52 37.18 0.64
C THR A 475 34.63 38.35 1.62
N TRP A 476 33.74 39.34 1.53
CA TRP A 476 33.55 40.30 2.62
C TRP A 476 32.55 39.76 3.64
#